data_AF-A0A3G8GGK1-F1
#
_entry.id   AF-A0A3G8GGK1-F1
#
_cell.length_a   1.000
_cell.length_b   1.000
_cell.length_c   1.000
_cell.angle_alpha   90.00
_cell.angle_beta   90.00
_cell.angle_gamma   90.00
#
_symmetry.space_group_name_H-M   'P 1'
#
loop_
_entity.id
_entity.type
_entity.pdbx_description
1 polymer ?
#
loop_
_entity_poly.entity_id
_entity_poly.type
_entity_poly.pdbx_seq_one_letter_code
_entity_poly.pdbx_strand_id
1 'polypeptide(L)'
;MPNYTVAENDSIASIAKDHGFLWKTIWEHGSNAGLRAKRKDPNQLVPGDEIFIPDKGKKSVSKPVDARHTFKRKGEPTKLKLRLTVLDEPRAKEAYTLVFGDKVIHGVTDGDGKLEHPIPGETRSATLTLSEGAEVYDIAIGALRPVSDTAGVQRRLENLGFDCGGESGSIGDATRDALKRFQSQYGLEATGEPDDATRAKLEELHV
;
A
#
# COMPACT_ATOMS: atom_id res chain seq x y z
N MET A 1 19.56 -9.35 -17.91
CA MET A 1 19.20 -10.43 -16.97
C MET A 1 17.78 -10.15 -16.50
N PRO A 2 16.84 -11.10 -16.61
CA PRO A 2 15.42 -10.84 -16.39
C PRO A 2 15.01 -10.81 -14.91
N ASN A 3 15.95 -10.99 -13.97
CA ASN A 3 15.64 -10.93 -12.54
C ASN A 3 15.96 -9.54 -11.99
N TYR A 4 14.99 -8.94 -11.32
CA TYR A 4 15.10 -7.67 -10.61
C TYR A 4 15.13 -7.97 -9.11
N THR A 5 16.14 -7.44 -8.41
CA THR A 5 16.21 -7.52 -6.96
C THR A 5 15.47 -6.33 -6.37
N VAL A 6 14.42 -6.60 -5.60
CA VAL A 6 13.62 -5.60 -4.90
C VAL A 6 14.52 -4.72 -4.05
N ALA A 7 14.44 -3.40 -4.24
CA ALA A 7 15.11 -2.41 -3.41
C ALA A 7 14.21 -1.94 -2.25
N GLU A 8 14.77 -1.13 -1.36
CA GLU A 8 14.02 -0.51 -0.28
C GLU A 8 12.90 0.39 -0.82
N ASN A 9 11.66 0.16 -0.37
CA ASN A 9 10.43 0.84 -0.79
C ASN A 9 9.91 0.50 -2.20
N ASP A 10 10.37 -0.61 -2.79
CA ASP A 10 9.80 -1.11 -4.04
C ASP A 10 8.49 -1.86 -3.84
N SER A 11 7.53 -1.58 -4.73
CA SER A 11 6.29 -2.34 -4.87
C SER A 11 6.22 -3.00 -6.24
N ILE A 12 5.42 -4.07 -6.36
CA ILE A 12 5.21 -4.71 -7.67
C ILE A 12 4.64 -3.72 -8.69
N ALA A 13 3.88 -2.71 -8.23
CA ALA A 13 3.28 -1.69 -9.06
C ALA A 13 4.32 -0.73 -9.64
N SER A 14 5.34 -0.33 -8.87
CA SER A 14 6.42 0.49 -9.39
C SER A 14 7.33 -0.29 -10.32
N ILE A 15 7.75 -1.49 -9.92
CA ILE A 15 8.63 -2.34 -10.74
C ILE A 15 7.96 -2.62 -12.09
N ALA A 16 6.66 -2.97 -12.07
CA ALA A 16 5.93 -3.19 -13.31
C ALA A 16 5.85 -1.93 -14.17
N LYS A 17 5.64 -0.76 -13.57
CA LYS A 17 5.58 0.48 -14.32
C LYS A 17 6.92 0.82 -14.97
N ASP A 18 8.02 0.72 -14.24
CA ASP A 18 9.38 1.02 -14.74
C ASP A 18 9.77 0.09 -15.89
N HIS A 19 9.35 -1.18 -15.78
CA HIS A 19 9.56 -2.17 -16.82
C HIS A 19 8.45 -2.18 -17.89
N GLY A 20 7.46 -1.29 -17.83
CA GLY A 20 6.41 -1.14 -18.84
C GLY A 20 5.41 -2.30 -18.91
N PHE A 21 5.24 -3.04 -17.82
CA PHE A 21 4.26 -4.12 -17.63
C PHE A 21 3.10 -3.68 -16.73
N LEU A 22 2.04 -4.49 -16.71
CA LEU A 22 1.03 -4.45 -15.66
C LEU A 22 1.56 -5.22 -14.44
N TRP A 23 1.27 -4.73 -13.24
CA TRP A 23 1.70 -5.40 -12.01
C TRP A 23 1.19 -6.84 -11.93
N LYS A 24 -0.04 -7.10 -12.37
CA LYS A 24 -0.60 -8.45 -12.50
C LYS A 24 0.21 -9.33 -13.44
N THR A 25 0.68 -8.80 -14.56
CA THR A 25 1.47 -9.58 -15.52
C THR A 25 2.79 -10.06 -14.92
N ILE A 26 3.44 -9.23 -14.10
CA ILE A 26 4.64 -9.64 -13.38
C ILE A 26 4.27 -10.58 -12.23
N TRP A 27 3.33 -10.19 -11.37
CA TRP A 27 2.94 -10.98 -10.19
C TRP A 27 2.43 -12.38 -10.55
N GLU A 28 1.54 -12.48 -11.53
CA GLU A 28 0.89 -13.72 -11.93
C GLU A 28 1.80 -14.63 -12.78
N HIS A 29 2.98 -14.14 -13.20
CA HIS A 29 3.92 -14.90 -14.00
C HIS A 29 4.35 -16.20 -13.30
N GLY A 30 4.42 -17.32 -14.04
CA GLY A 30 4.75 -18.63 -13.49
C GLY A 30 6.09 -18.67 -12.74
N SER A 31 7.10 -17.94 -13.25
CA SER A 31 8.41 -17.82 -12.61
C SER A 31 8.38 -17.09 -11.25
N ASN A 32 7.34 -16.32 -10.95
CA ASN A 32 7.17 -15.61 -9.68
C ASN A 32 6.32 -16.38 -8.66
N ALA A 33 5.92 -17.63 -8.97
CA ALA A 33 5.09 -18.44 -8.08
C ALA A 33 5.72 -18.66 -6.69
N GLY A 34 7.05 -18.83 -6.63
CA GLY A 34 7.76 -18.96 -5.36
C GLY A 34 7.69 -17.69 -4.50
N LEU A 35 7.85 -16.53 -5.13
CA LEU A 35 7.70 -15.24 -4.45
C LEU A 35 6.26 -15.03 -3.97
N ARG A 36 5.25 -15.34 -4.79
CA ARG A 36 3.85 -15.25 -4.38
C ARG A 36 3.49 -16.19 -3.23
N ALA A 37 4.08 -17.38 -3.19
CA ALA A 37 3.88 -18.31 -2.09
C ALA A 37 4.46 -17.75 -0.77
N LYS A 38 5.59 -17.03 -0.87
CA LYS A 38 6.27 -16.38 0.26
C LYS A 38 5.58 -15.08 0.70
N ARG A 39 5.16 -14.25 -0.26
CA ARG A 39 4.51 -12.95 -0.08
C ARG A 39 3.10 -13.07 -0.64
N LYS A 40 2.12 -13.37 0.23
CA LYS A 40 0.72 -13.53 -0.19
C LYS A 40 0.13 -12.25 -0.81
N ASP A 41 0.70 -11.10 -0.44
CA ASP A 41 0.30 -9.77 -0.90
C ASP A 41 1.35 -9.15 -1.85
N PRO A 42 0.96 -8.71 -3.07
CA PRO A 42 1.83 -8.04 -4.03
C PRO A 42 2.51 -6.75 -3.54
N ASN A 43 1.95 -6.10 -2.52
CA ASN A 43 2.48 -4.83 -2.00
C ASN A 43 3.46 -5.00 -0.83
N GLN A 44 3.72 -6.23 -0.39
CA GLN A 44 4.56 -6.54 0.77
C GLN A 44 5.91 -7.16 0.35
N LEU A 45 6.54 -6.60 -0.67
CA LEU A 45 7.87 -7.02 -1.09
C LEU A 45 8.91 -6.59 -0.06
N VAL A 46 9.98 -7.37 0.10
CA VAL A 46 11.09 -7.03 0.99
C VAL A 46 12.38 -6.87 0.19
N PRO A 47 13.25 -5.93 0.57
CA PRO A 47 14.54 -5.78 -0.08
C PRO A 47 15.31 -7.10 -0.17
N GLY A 48 15.81 -7.41 -1.36
CA GLY A 48 16.48 -8.68 -1.65
C GLY A 48 15.56 -9.79 -2.16
N ASP A 49 14.24 -9.63 -2.16
CA ASP A 49 13.36 -10.55 -2.91
C ASP A 49 13.64 -10.42 -4.42
N GLU A 50 13.72 -11.55 -5.13
CA GLU A 50 13.93 -11.56 -6.58
C GLU A 50 12.60 -11.67 -7.33
N ILE A 51 12.39 -10.76 -8.29
CA ILE A 51 11.25 -10.76 -9.20
C ILE A 51 11.73 -11.06 -10.61
N PHE A 52 11.14 -12.06 -11.23
CA PHE A 52 11.30 -12.30 -12.65
C PHE A 52 10.45 -11.32 -13.45
N ILE A 53 11.09 -10.54 -14.31
CA ILE A 53 10.47 -9.62 -15.26
C ILE A 53 10.63 -10.22 -16.66
N PRO A 54 9.54 -10.66 -17.31
CA PRO A 54 9.62 -11.25 -18.64
C PRO A 54 10.11 -10.24 -19.69
N ASP A 55 10.71 -10.73 -20.76
CA ASP A 55 11.04 -9.90 -21.91
C ASP A 55 9.77 -9.36 -22.59
N LYS A 56 9.83 -8.12 -23.08
CA LYS A 56 8.71 -7.50 -23.78
C LYS A 56 8.47 -8.22 -25.11
N GLY A 57 7.43 -9.04 -25.16
CA GLY A 57 6.92 -9.57 -26.41
C GLY A 57 6.48 -8.43 -27.33
N LYS A 58 6.97 -8.41 -28.58
CA LYS A 58 6.49 -7.46 -29.59
C LYS A 58 5.06 -7.81 -29.95
N LYS A 59 4.09 -6.99 -29.52
CA LYS A 59 2.71 -7.10 -30.01
C LYS A 59 2.58 -6.32 -31.31
N SER A 60 2.55 -7.03 -32.43
CA SER A 60 2.23 -6.44 -33.73
C SER A 60 0.71 -6.40 -33.92
N VAL A 61 0.18 -5.27 -34.38
CA VAL A 61 -1.24 -5.12 -34.70
C VAL A 61 -1.32 -4.62 -36.14
N SER A 62 -1.86 -5.45 -37.03
CA SER A 62 -2.09 -5.06 -38.42
C SER A 62 -3.25 -4.07 -38.49
N LYS A 63 -3.01 -2.88 -39.05
CA LYS A 63 -3.98 -1.80 -39.18
C LYS A 63 -3.83 -1.12 -40.55
N PRO A 64 -4.92 -0.62 -41.16
CA PRO A 64 -4.87 0.11 -42.43
C PRO A 64 -3.95 1.33 -42.35
N VAL A 65 -3.11 1.54 -43.36
CA VAL A 65 -2.10 2.61 -43.42
C VAL A 65 -2.70 4.03 -43.55
N ASP A 66 -3.93 4.13 -44.07
CA ASP A 66 -4.61 5.42 -44.35
C ASP A 66 -5.61 5.83 -43.26
N ALA A 67 -5.63 5.12 -42.14
CA ALA A 67 -6.52 5.41 -41.02
C ALA A 67 -5.73 5.85 -39.78
N ARG A 68 -6.27 6.82 -39.04
CA ARG A 68 -5.72 7.24 -37.75
C ARG A 68 -6.09 6.20 -36.69
N HIS A 69 -5.08 5.54 -36.11
CA HIS A 69 -5.28 4.54 -35.05
C HIS A 69 -4.91 5.11 -33.70
N THR A 70 -5.83 5.03 -32.74
CA THR A 70 -5.57 5.37 -31.34
C THR A 70 -5.20 4.11 -30.58
N PHE A 71 -3.93 4.00 -30.20
CA PHE A 71 -3.47 2.94 -29.30
C PHE A 71 -3.54 3.44 -27.86
N LYS A 72 -4.45 2.87 -27.07
CA LYS A 72 -4.49 3.10 -25.62
C LYS A 72 -3.68 2.01 -24.92
N ARG A 73 -2.67 2.40 -24.14
CA ARG A 73 -2.01 1.48 -23.21
C ARG A 73 -3.08 0.95 -22.25
N LYS A 74 -3.29 -0.38 -22.21
CA LYS A 74 -4.05 -1.00 -21.12
C LYS A 74 -3.23 -0.83 -19.84
N GLY A 75 -3.50 0.22 -19.08
CA GLY A 75 -3.05 0.37 -17.71
C GLY A 75 -4.27 0.17 -16.82
N GLU A 76 -4.33 -0.91 -16.05
CA GLU A 76 -5.23 -0.92 -14.90
C GLU A 76 -4.64 0.05 -13.87
N PRO A 77 -5.33 1.15 -13.51
CA PRO A 77 -4.86 2.02 -12.45
C PRO A 77 -4.86 1.24 -11.13
N THR A 78 -3.74 1.28 -10.41
CA THR A 78 -3.69 0.83 -9.02
C THR A 78 -4.66 1.67 -8.22
N LYS A 79 -5.42 1.07 -7.31
CA LYS A 79 -6.41 1.80 -6.51
C LYS A 79 -5.89 1.95 -5.10
N LEU A 80 -5.88 3.19 -4.61
CA LEU A 80 -5.73 3.48 -3.20
C LEU A 80 -7.09 3.29 -2.56
N LYS A 81 -7.16 2.42 -1.55
CA LYS A 81 -8.33 2.23 -0.71
C LYS A 81 -7.94 2.65 0.70
N LEU A 82 -8.74 3.51 1.30
CA LEU A 82 -8.58 3.89 2.70
C LEU A 82 -9.93 3.82 3.37
N ARG A 83 -9.93 3.51 4.66
CA ARG A 83 -11.09 3.61 5.54
C ARG A 83 -10.73 4.54 6.68
N LEU A 84 -11.52 5.59 6.84
CA LEU A 84 -11.36 6.59 7.89
C LEU A 84 -12.30 6.25 9.04
N THR A 85 -11.73 6.15 10.24
CA THR A 85 -12.46 5.90 11.47
C THR A 85 -12.03 6.89 12.56
N VAL A 86 -12.95 7.24 13.45
CA VAL A 86 -12.69 8.00 14.68
C VAL A 86 -13.26 7.18 15.82
N LEU A 87 -12.41 6.80 16.78
CA LEU A 87 -12.82 5.93 17.91
C LEU A 87 -13.51 4.63 17.43
N ASP A 88 -12.96 3.99 16.39
CA ASP A 88 -13.53 2.82 15.70
C ASP A 88 -14.88 3.04 14.99
N GLU A 89 -15.44 4.26 15.02
CA GLU A 89 -16.63 4.62 14.25
C GLU A 89 -16.26 5.14 12.85
N PRO A 90 -16.94 4.71 11.78
CA PRO A 90 -16.67 5.16 10.42
C PRO A 90 -16.97 6.64 10.25
N ARG A 91 -16.02 7.41 9.70
CA ARG A 91 -16.22 8.82 9.33
C ARG A 91 -17.02 8.91 8.03
N ALA A 92 -18.32 8.71 8.11
CA ALA A 92 -19.20 8.67 6.94
C ALA A 92 -19.53 10.08 6.40
N LYS A 93 -19.59 10.21 5.07
CA LYS A 93 -19.93 11.47 4.38
C LYS A 93 -19.04 12.66 4.73
N GLU A 94 -17.79 12.39 5.06
CA GLU A 94 -16.81 13.41 5.40
C GLU A 94 -16.08 13.88 4.15
N ALA A 95 -16.02 15.20 3.95
CA ALA A 95 -15.26 15.79 2.87
C ALA A 95 -13.76 15.61 3.12
N TYR A 96 -13.05 15.17 2.09
CA TYR A 96 -11.61 15.01 2.11
C TYR A 96 -10.95 15.60 0.87
N THR A 97 -9.70 16.00 1.04
CA THR A 97 -8.80 16.38 -0.04
C THR A 97 -7.61 15.45 -0.03
N LEU A 98 -7.46 14.64 -1.08
CA LEU A 98 -6.34 13.73 -1.27
C LEU A 98 -5.38 14.34 -2.29
N VAL A 99 -4.15 14.61 -1.86
CA VAL A 99 -3.09 15.18 -2.68
C VAL A 99 -2.02 14.13 -2.92
N PHE A 100 -1.62 13.90 -4.17
CA PHE A 100 -0.48 13.05 -4.50
C PHE A 100 0.22 13.56 -5.76
N GLY A 101 1.53 13.82 -5.66
CA GLY A 101 2.26 14.54 -6.70
C GLY A 101 1.60 15.88 -7.02
N ASP A 102 1.38 16.16 -8.31
CA ASP A 102 0.69 17.39 -8.77
C ASP A 102 -0.85 17.26 -8.83
N LYS A 103 -1.42 16.15 -8.34
CA LYS A 103 -2.86 15.90 -8.39
C LYS A 103 -3.51 16.18 -7.04
N VAL A 104 -4.60 16.94 -7.10
CA VAL A 104 -5.49 17.21 -5.98
C VAL A 104 -6.85 16.60 -6.30
N ILE A 105 -7.35 15.77 -5.40
CA ILE A 105 -8.67 15.16 -5.50
C ILE A 105 -9.51 15.63 -4.32
N HIS A 106 -10.67 16.20 -4.62
CA HIS A 106 -11.69 16.46 -3.62
C HIS A 106 -12.75 15.37 -3.70
N GLY A 107 -13.11 14.82 -2.56
CA GLY A 107 -14.10 13.76 -2.47
C GLY A 107 -14.83 13.78 -1.14
N VAL A 108 -15.78 12.86 -1.02
CA VAL A 108 -16.53 12.64 0.21
C VAL A 108 -16.47 11.13 0.49
N THR A 109 -16.23 10.75 1.75
CA THR A 109 -16.22 9.33 2.14
C THR A 109 -17.62 8.73 2.01
N ASP A 110 -17.67 7.41 1.80
CA ASP A 110 -18.94 6.69 1.74
C ASP A 110 -19.60 6.51 3.12
N GLY A 111 -20.67 5.73 3.20
CA GLY A 111 -21.37 5.42 4.45
C GLY A 111 -20.55 4.60 5.47
N ASP A 112 -19.47 3.95 5.03
CA ASP A 112 -18.57 3.14 5.85
C ASP A 112 -17.26 3.87 6.18
N GLY A 113 -17.16 5.16 5.82
CA GLY A 113 -15.93 5.96 5.94
C GLY A 113 -14.84 5.58 4.94
N LYS A 114 -15.16 4.85 3.87
CA LYS A 114 -14.19 4.43 2.87
C LYS A 114 -14.05 5.46 1.75
N LEU A 115 -12.86 5.51 1.18
CA LEU A 115 -12.56 6.21 -0.06
C LEU A 115 -11.69 5.34 -0.97
N GLU A 116 -11.99 5.36 -2.27
CA GLU A 116 -11.26 4.58 -3.28
C GLU A 116 -10.91 5.49 -4.45
N HIS A 117 -9.61 5.64 -4.74
CA HIS A 117 -9.14 6.45 -5.86
C HIS A 117 -8.09 5.73 -6.72
N PRO A 118 -8.20 5.83 -8.06
CA PRO A 118 -7.16 5.34 -8.94
C PRO A 118 -5.91 6.23 -8.82
N ILE A 119 -4.83 5.66 -8.31
CA ILE A 119 -3.52 6.30 -8.21
C ILE A 119 -2.55 5.75 -9.25
N PRO A 120 -1.65 6.57 -9.81
CA PRO A 120 -0.52 6.08 -10.58
C PRO A 120 0.32 5.12 -9.73
N GLY A 121 0.78 4.00 -10.31
CA GLY A 121 1.63 3.03 -9.60
C GLY A 121 3.02 3.54 -9.16
N GLU A 122 3.41 4.76 -9.56
CA GLU A 122 4.64 5.43 -9.08
C GLU A 122 4.40 6.26 -7.81
N THR A 123 3.15 6.41 -7.39
CA THR A 123 2.81 7.22 -6.23
C THR A 123 3.42 6.58 -4.99
N ARG A 124 4.29 7.33 -4.30
CA ARG A 124 4.98 6.90 -3.07
C ARG A 124 4.39 7.49 -1.81
N SER A 125 3.75 8.64 -1.93
CA SER A 125 3.11 9.33 -0.83
C SER A 125 1.83 10.01 -1.31
N ALA A 126 0.88 10.14 -0.40
CA ALA A 126 -0.29 10.98 -0.56
C ALA A 126 -0.59 11.68 0.76
N THR A 127 -1.00 12.94 0.70
CA THR A 127 -1.45 13.69 1.86
C THR A 127 -2.97 13.74 1.82
N LEU A 128 -3.61 13.24 2.88
CA LEU A 128 -5.05 13.31 3.06
C LEU A 128 -5.38 14.42 4.05
N THR A 129 -6.18 15.38 3.62
CA THR A 129 -6.66 16.48 4.43
C THR A 129 -8.16 16.32 4.70
N LEU A 130 -8.56 16.38 5.96
CA LEU A 130 -9.95 16.32 6.40
C LEU A 130 -10.36 17.64 7.07
N SER A 131 -11.67 17.82 7.26
CA SER A 131 -12.25 18.93 8.02
C SER A 131 -11.71 20.31 7.61
N GLU A 132 -11.67 20.56 6.29
CA GLU A 132 -11.20 21.82 5.69
C GLU A 132 -9.77 22.25 6.07
N GLY A 133 -8.88 21.30 6.39
CA GLY A 133 -7.48 21.60 6.73
C GLY A 133 -7.15 21.45 8.20
N ALA A 134 -8.11 21.11 9.06
CA ALA A 134 -7.85 20.88 10.48
C ALA A 134 -7.04 19.59 10.74
N GLU A 135 -7.19 18.58 9.89
CA GLU A 135 -6.51 17.29 10.05
C GLU A 135 -5.76 16.95 8.76
N VAL A 136 -4.47 16.66 8.89
CA VAL A 136 -3.57 16.32 7.77
C VAL A 136 -2.87 15.01 8.08
N TYR A 137 -3.00 14.04 7.17
CA TYR A 137 -2.44 12.70 7.29
C TYR A 137 -1.51 12.41 6.11
N ASP A 138 -0.26 12.08 6.41
CA ASP A 138 0.71 11.66 5.39
C ASP A 138 0.68 10.13 5.24
N ILE A 139 0.30 9.68 4.05
CA ILE A 139 0.10 8.28 3.70
C ILE A 139 1.25 7.82 2.82
N ALA A 140 2.05 6.87 3.29
CA ALA A 140 3.07 6.21 2.47
C ALA A 140 2.44 5.08 1.63
N ILE A 141 2.61 5.14 0.31
CA ILE A 141 2.05 4.21 -0.67
C ILE A 141 3.15 3.31 -1.24
N GLY A 142 2.94 2.00 -1.19
CA GLY A 142 3.87 1.01 -1.75
C GLY A 142 5.12 0.71 -0.92
N ALA A 143 5.28 1.35 0.25
CA ALA A 143 6.38 1.15 1.19
C ALA A 143 5.94 0.45 2.49
N LEU A 144 4.77 -0.21 2.49
CA LEU A 144 4.29 -0.91 3.69
C LEU A 144 5.02 -2.24 3.80
N ARG A 145 6.05 -2.28 4.65
CA ARG A 145 6.74 -3.53 4.97
C ARG A 145 5.75 -4.57 5.49
N PRO A 146 5.99 -5.88 5.29
CA PRO A 146 5.11 -6.94 5.77
C PRO A 146 4.82 -6.80 7.26
N VAL A 147 3.66 -7.29 7.72
CA VAL A 147 3.36 -7.29 9.16
C VAL A 147 4.35 -8.13 9.97
N SER A 148 5.14 -9.01 9.33
CA SER A 148 6.22 -9.77 9.97
C SER A 148 7.48 -8.93 10.26
N ASP A 149 7.62 -7.75 9.65
CA ASP A 149 8.69 -6.79 9.95
C ASP A 149 8.23 -5.81 11.03
N THR A 150 9.08 -5.55 12.02
CA THR A 150 8.83 -4.58 13.11
C THR A 150 8.38 -3.22 12.59
N ALA A 151 8.99 -2.71 11.53
CA ALA A 151 8.58 -1.43 10.98
C ALA A 151 7.28 -1.51 10.18
N GLY A 152 6.96 -2.68 9.63
CA GLY A 152 5.66 -2.94 9.04
C GLY A 152 4.55 -2.90 10.10
N VAL A 153 4.85 -3.37 11.32
CA VAL A 153 3.96 -3.24 12.49
C VAL A 153 3.85 -1.79 12.94
N GLN A 154 4.97 -1.09 13.15
CA GLN A 154 4.99 0.32 13.56
C GLN A 154 4.19 1.19 12.61
N ARG A 155 4.39 1.03 11.29
CA ARG A 155 3.64 1.82 10.32
C ARG A 155 2.14 1.51 10.35
N ARG A 156 1.73 0.26 10.59
CA ARG A 156 0.31 -0.09 10.74
C ARG A 156 -0.28 0.47 12.03
N LEU A 157 0.47 0.45 13.13
CA LEU A 157 0.08 1.07 14.40
C LEU A 157 -0.12 2.58 14.23
N GLU A 158 0.83 3.27 13.61
CA GLU A 158 0.73 4.71 13.31
C GLU A 158 -0.50 5.01 12.43
N ASN A 159 -0.73 4.20 11.39
CA ASN A 159 -1.91 4.34 10.52
C ASN A 159 -3.24 4.15 11.28
N LEU A 160 -3.24 3.37 12.37
CA LEU A 160 -4.39 3.15 13.23
C LEU A 160 -4.48 4.16 14.39
N GLY A 161 -3.57 5.14 14.44
CA GLY A 161 -3.54 6.18 15.47
C GLY A 161 -2.74 5.83 16.73
N PHE A 162 -2.00 4.72 16.73
CA PHE A 162 -1.09 4.34 17.80
C PHE A 162 0.33 4.84 17.51
N ASP A 163 0.64 6.03 18.04
CA ASP A 163 1.93 6.68 17.84
C ASP A 163 3.09 5.86 18.42
N CYS A 164 4.02 5.44 17.54
CA CYS A 164 5.23 4.71 17.87
C CYS A 164 6.45 5.63 18.09
N GLY A 165 6.27 6.95 18.11
CA GLY A 165 7.33 7.93 18.33
C GLY A 165 8.29 8.09 17.15
N GLY A 166 7.89 7.67 15.94
CA GLY A 166 8.73 7.70 14.74
C GLY A 166 9.84 6.63 14.71
N GLU A 167 9.81 5.67 15.63
CA GLU A 167 10.72 4.52 15.61
C GLU A 167 10.47 3.66 14.35
N SER A 168 11.54 3.27 13.65
CA SER A 168 11.43 2.41 12.48
C SER A 168 12.43 1.25 12.55
N GLY A 169 11.91 0.04 12.77
CA GLY A 169 12.66 -1.22 12.78
C GLY A 169 13.17 -1.66 14.15
N SER A 170 13.23 -0.77 15.15
CA SER A 170 13.56 -1.07 16.55
C SER A 170 12.35 -0.91 17.45
N ILE A 171 12.15 -1.80 18.42
CA ILE A 171 11.10 -1.69 19.44
C ILE A 171 11.66 -0.95 20.66
N GLY A 172 11.47 0.36 20.73
CA GLY A 172 11.73 1.15 21.92
C GLY A 172 10.48 1.30 22.78
N ASP A 173 10.56 2.18 23.79
CA ASP A 173 9.50 2.35 24.79
C ASP A 173 8.21 2.91 24.16
N ALA A 174 8.33 3.81 23.18
CA ALA A 174 7.17 4.37 22.47
C ALA A 174 6.42 3.29 21.68
N THR A 175 7.14 2.45 20.92
CA THR A 175 6.53 1.33 20.19
C THR A 175 5.90 0.31 21.13
N ARG A 176 6.54 0.01 22.26
CA ARG A 176 6.03 -0.93 23.26
C ARG A 176 4.73 -0.43 23.90
N ASP A 177 4.66 0.85 24.20
CA ASP A 177 3.45 1.47 24.75
C ASP A 177 2.33 1.54 23.70
N ALA A 178 2.66 1.84 22.44
CA ALA A 178 1.71 1.78 21.33
C ALA A 178 1.13 0.37 21.16
N LEU A 179 1.98 -0.67 21.20
CA LEU A 179 1.57 -2.07 21.14
C LEU A 179 0.64 -2.45 22.29
N LYS A 180 0.96 -2.06 23.54
CA LYS A 180 0.10 -2.34 24.70
C LYS A 180 -1.27 -1.67 24.57
N ARG A 181 -1.30 -0.42 24.10
CA ARG A 181 -2.55 0.32 23.87
C ARG A 181 -3.40 -0.37 22.81
N PHE A 182 -2.79 -0.74 21.68
CA PHE A 182 -3.45 -1.49 20.61
C PHE A 182 -4.00 -2.82 21.11
N GLN A 183 -3.16 -3.62 21.77
CA GLN A 183 -3.56 -4.91 22.34
C GLN A 183 -4.73 -4.76 23.31
N SER A 184 -4.64 -3.81 24.24
CA SER A 184 -5.70 -3.56 25.23
C SER A 184 -7.00 -3.11 24.57
N GLN A 185 -6.94 -2.23 23.57
CA GLN A 185 -8.12 -1.73 22.85
C GLN A 185 -8.85 -2.84 22.10
N TYR A 186 -8.11 -3.79 21.53
CA TYR A 186 -8.69 -4.91 20.77
C TYR A 186 -8.83 -6.21 21.58
N GLY A 187 -8.71 -6.15 22.91
CA GLY A 187 -8.95 -7.28 23.80
C GLY A 187 -7.89 -8.39 23.74
N LEU A 188 -6.68 -8.07 23.28
CA LEU A 188 -5.51 -8.96 23.29
C LEU A 188 -4.74 -8.83 24.61
N GLU A 189 -3.86 -9.78 24.88
CA GLU A 189 -2.93 -9.68 26.00
C GLU A 189 -1.93 -8.54 25.74
N ALA A 190 -1.80 -7.62 26.71
CA ALA A 190 -0.97 -6.42 26.59
C ALA A 190 0.54 -6.72 26.80
N THR A 191 1.10 -7.58 25.97
CA THR A 191 2.52 -8.01 26.01
C THR A 191 3.48 -6.87 25.67
N GLY A 192 3.04 -5.89 24.87
CA GLY A 192 3.88 -4.84 24.31
C GLY A 192 4.88 -5.33 23.27
N GLU A 193 4.66 -6.53 22.73
CA GLU A 193 5.45 -7.15 21.68
C GLU A 193 4.57 -7.43 20.45
N PRO A 194 5.10 -7.36 19.22
CA PRO A 194 4.37 -7.69 18.01
C PRO A 194 4.25 -9.22 17.85
N ASP A 195 3.49 -9.85 18.73
CA ASP A 195 3.18 -11.29 18.69
C ASP A 195 2.22 -11.65 17.54
N ASP A 196 2.02 -12.95 17.30
CA ASP A 196 1.20 -13.43 16.19
C ASP A 196 -0.25 -12.94 16.27
N ALA A 197 -0.81 -12.82 17.48
CA ALA A 197 -2.16 -12.31 17.68
C ALA A 197 -2.25 -10.83 17.30
N THR A 198 -1.25 -10.03 17.71
CA THR A 198 -1.14 -8.61 17.37
C THR A 198 -0.98 -8.43 15.86
N ARG A 199 -0.11 -9.20 15.21
CA ARG A 199 0.10 -9.14 13.76
C ARG A 199 -1.15 -9.52 12.97
N ALA A 200 -1.83 -10.59 13.37
CA ALA A 200 -3.08 -11.01 12.74
C ALA A 200 -4.16 -9.91 12.86
N LYS A 201 -4.26 -9.27 14.04
CA LYS A 201 -5.24 -8.18 14.23
C LYS A 201 -4.88 -6.94 13.42
N LEU A 202 -3.60 -6.60 13.30
CA LEU A 202 -3.12 -5.53 12.44
C LEU A 202 -3.43 -5.79 10.95
N GLU A 203 -3.31 -7.04 10.48
CA GLU A 203 -3.72 -7.41 9.12
C GLU A 203 -5.24 -7.32 8.91
N GLU A 204 -6.03 -7.66 9.93
CA GLU A 204 -7.49 -7.56 9.85
C GLU A 204 -7.97 -6.09 9.77
N LEU A 205 -7.32 -5.20 10.51
CA LEU A 205 -7.70 -3.79 10.61
C LEU A 205 -7.10 -2.91 9.51
N HIS A 206 -5.99 -3.32 8.91
CA HIS A 206 -5.27 -2.57 7.87
C HIS A 206 -5.44 -3.25 6.49
N VAL A 207 -6.45 -2.81 5.73
CA VAL A 207 -6.86 -3.39 4.42
C VAL A 207 -6.99 -2.33 3.33
#